data_AF-K1T1U4-F1
#
_entry.id   AF-K1T1U4-F1
#
_cell.length_a   1.000
_cell.length_b   1.000
_cell.length_c   1.000
_cell.angle_alpha   90.00
_cell.angle_beta   90.00
_cell.angle_gamma   90.00
#
_symmetry.space_group_name_H-M   'P 1'
#
loop_
_entity.id
_entity.type
_entity.pdbx_description
1 polymer ?
#
loop_
_entity_poly.entity_id
_entity_poly.type
_entity_poly.pdbx_seq_one_letter_code
_entity_poly.pdbx_strand_id
1 'polypeptide(L)'
;QVDIVRARVGMKGLAECNPDKNLQSNKDAFIEELLRERACELGMEDARFFDLIRYKRADIFEKQLHGLFIYRLDDNGVRRDLPWRGNDEGKMAYPTHFEYEKFELNNPTRYWWTNGFDPKWYLSPFPSTEVNKGYGLVQNPGW
;
A
#
# COMPACT_ATOMS: atom_id res chain seq x y z
N GLN A 1 7.52 8.16 -21.54
CA GLN A 1 6.18 7.63 -21.24
C GLN A 1 5.72 7.97 -19.82
N VAL A 2 6.50 7.66 -18.77
CA VAL A 2 6.12 8.03 -17.38
C VAL A 2 5.87 9.54 -17.19
N ASP A 3 6.68 10.39 -17.80
CA ASP A 3 6.50 11.85 -17.70
C ASP A 3 5.20 12.35 -18.37
N ILE A 4 4.66 11.62 -19.35
CA ILE A 4 3.37 11.95 -19.97
C ILE A 4 2.22 11.72 -18.98
N VAL A 5 2.27 10.60 -18.25
CA VAL A 5 1.30 10.27 -17.19
C VAL A 5 1.34 11.33 -16.08
N ARG A 6 2.55 11.74 -15.68
CA ARG A 6 2.75 12.79 -14.67
C ARG A 6 2.27 14.16 -15.14
N ALA A 7 2.56 14.54 -16.38
CA ALA A 7 2.12 15.81 -16.96
C ALA A 7 0.59 15.91 -17.03
N ARG A 8 -0.13 14.80 -17.28
CA ARG A 8 -1.61 14.76 -17.28
C ARG A 8 -2.21 15.28 -15.97
N VAL A 9 -1.53 15.05 -14.84
CA VAL A 9 -1.95 15.50 -13.50
C VAL A 9 -1.18 16.74 -13.01
N GLY A 10 -0.49 17.43 -13.91
CA GLY A 10 0.23 18.68 -13.60
C GLY A 10 1.55 18.49 -12.85
N MET A 11 2.07 17.27 -12.77
CA MET A 11 3.37 17.01 -12.14
C MET A 11 4.52 17.15 -13.13
N LYS A 12 5.66 17.64 -12.64
CA LYS A 12 6.94 17.69 -13.36
C LYS A 12 7.48 16.29 -13.65
N GLY A 13 8.51 16.18 -14.51
CA GLY A 13 9.12 14.91 -14.88
C GLY A 13 9.63 14.11 -13.66
N LEU A 14 9.71 12.79 -13.80
CA LEU A 14 10.06 11.89 -12.69
C LEU A 14 11.44 12.21 -12.10
N ALA A 15 12.44 12.42 -12.96
CA ALA A 15 13.79 12.80 -12.54
C ALA A 15 13.85 14.23 -11.95
N GLU A 16 13.05 15.15 -12.47
CA GLU A 16 13.01 16.53 -11.96
C GLU A 16 12.44 16.60 -10.53
N CYS A 17 11.46 15.75 -10.21
CA CYS A 17 10.90 15.65 -8.86
C CYS A 17 11.76 14.84 -7.89
N ASN A 18 12.80 14.14 -8.36
CA ASN A 18 13.67 13.30 -7.54
C ASN A 18 15.16 13.57 -7.88
N PRO A 19 15.65 14.81 -7.70
CA PRO A 19 16.98 15.22 -8.16
C PRO A 19 18.12 14.49 -7.42
N ASP A 20 17.86 13.96 -6.23
CA ASP A 20 18.79 13.26 -5.35
C ASP A 20 18.99 11.76 -5.72
N LYS A 21 18.14 11.19 -6.58
CA LYS A 21 18.11 9.74 -6.84
C LYS A 21 18.89 9.29 -8.08
N ASN A 22 19.47 10.23 -8.85
CA ASN A 22 20.27 9.92 -10.05
C ASN A 22 19.58 8.98 -11.06
N LEU A 23 18.28 9.19 -11.33
CA LEU A 23 17.45 8.23 -12.07
C LEU A 23 17.90 7.96 -13.52
N GLN A 24 18.73 8.83 -14.11
CA GLN A 24 19.24 8.65 -15.49
C GLN A 24 20.42 7.67 -15.55
N SER A 25 21.16 7.50 -14.46
CA SER A 25 22.37 6.67 -14.39
C SER A 25 22.24 5.51 -13.41
N ASN A 26 21.26 5.53 -12.50
CA ASN A 26 20.98 4.44 -11.57
C ASN A 26 19.66 3.73 -11.95
N LYS A 27 19.80 2.56 -12.58
CA LYS A 27 18.67 1.73 -13.02
C LYS A 27 17.78 1.28 -11.86
N ASP A 28 18.36 0.89 -10.73
CA ASP A 28 17.58 0.37 -9.60
C ASP A 28 16.75 1.48 -8.96
N ALA A 29 17.34 2.67 -8.78
CA ALA A 29 16.62 3.85 -8.32
C ALA A 29 15.49 4.24 -9.28
N PHE A 30 15.73 4.15 -10.60
CA PHE A 30 14.69 4.39 -11.59
C PHE A 30 13.54 3.39 -11.50
N ILE A 31 13.83 2.09 -11.35
CA ILE A 31 12.79 1.06 -11.23
C ILE A 31 11.97 1.27 -9.96
N GLU A 32 12.59 1.58 -8.82
CA GLU A 32 11.85 1.86 -7.58
C GLU A 32 10.89 3.05 -7.74
N GLU A 33 11.35 4.15 -8.35
CA GLU A 33 10.49 5.31 -8.61
C GLU A 33 9.40 5.01 -9.63
N LEU A 34 9.70 4.24 -10.68
CA LEU A 34 8.71 3.82 -11.66
C LEU A 34 7.62 2.96 -11.00
N LEU A 35 7.98 2.03 -10.10
CA LEU A 35 7.03 1.21 -9.35
C LEU A 35 6.21 2.03 -8.36
N ARG A 36 6.79 3.09 -7.78
CA ARG A 36 6.06 4.05 -6.94
C ARG A 36 5.01 4.79 -7.77
N GLU A 37 5.39 5.33 -8.93
CA GLU A 37 4.44 6.00 -9.84
C GLU A 37 3.34 5.05 -10.32
N ARG A 38 3.68 3.80 -10.64
CA ARG A 38 2.68 2.81 -11.08
C ARG A 38 1.69 2.44 -9.97
N ALA A 39 2.13 2.44 -8.72
CA ALA A 39 1.23 2.22 -7.58
C ALA A 39 0.25 3.38 -7.37
N CYS A 40 0.67 4.62 -7.68
CA CYS A 40 -0.19 5.80 -7.64
C CYS A 40 -1.17 5.82 -8.84
N GLU A 41 -0.67 5.54 -10.04
CA GLU A 41 -1.46 5.61 -11.28
C GLU A 41 -2.53 4.52 -11.36
N LEU A 42 -2.18 3.28 -11.00
CA LEU A 42 -3.07 2.11 -11.11
C LEU A 42 -3.61 1.66 -9.75
N GLY A 43 -3.83 2.65 -8.87
CA GLY A 43 -4.35 2.42 -7.52
C GLY A 43 -5.72 1.75 -7.58
N MET A 44 -5.88 0.62 -6.90
CA MET A 44 -7.13 -0.17 -6.88
C MET A 44 -7.56 -0.77 -8.25
N GLU A 45 -6.66 -0.89 -9.22
CA GLU A 45 -6.94 -1.45 -10.55
C GLU A 45 -6.36 -2.86 -10.76
N ASP A 46 -6.38 -3.70 -9.72
CA ASP A 46 -5.86 -5.09 -9.74
C ASP A 46 -4.41 -5.23 -10.27
N ALA A 47 -3.63 -4.15 -10.21
CA ALA A 47 -2.30 -4.13 -10.79
C ALA A 47 -1.21 -4.37 -9.74
N ARG A 48 -1.44 -3.93 -8.49
CA ARG A 48 -0.41 -3.87 -7.44
C ARG A 48 0.06 -5.25 -7.01
N PHE A 49 -0.85 -6.21 -6.87
CA PHE A 49 -0.49 -7.56 -6.44
C PHE A 49 0.52 -8.21 -7.41
N PHE A 50 0.17 -8.27 -8.69
CA PHE A 50 1.05 -8.86 -9.71
C PHE A 50 2.37 -8.13 -9.88
N ASP A 51 2.40 -6.82 -9.61
CA ASP A 51 3.62 -6.04 -9.58
C ASP A 51 4.59 -6.50 -8.51
N LEU A 52 4.10 -6.66 -7.29
CA LEU A 52 4.93 -7.08 -6.17
C LEU A 52 5.41 -8.52 -6.39
N ILE A 53 4.58 -9.37 -6.98
CA ILE A 53 4.94 -10.74 -7.33
C ILE A 53 6.04 -10.77 -8.40
N ARG A 54 5.86 -10.08 -9.54
CA ARG A 54 6.81 -10.13 -10.66
C ARG A 54 8.16 -9.47 -10.35
N TYR A 55 8.17 -8.46 -9.49
CA TYR A 55 9.40 -7.81 -9.01
C TYR A 55 9.93 -8.41 -7.70
N LYS A 56 9.37 -9.53 -7.23
CA LYS A 56 9.81 -10.27 -6.05
C LYS A 56 9.95 -9.38 -4.80
N ARG A 57 8.95 -8.54 -4.56
CA ARG A 57 8.91 -7.53 -3.49
C ARG A 57 8.38 -8.09 -2.17
N ALA A 58 8.99 -9.19 -1.71
CA ALA A 58 8.77 -9.74 -0.37
C ALA A 58 8.88 -8.65 0.71
N ASP A 59 9.88 -7.75 0.56
CA ASP A 59 10.10 -6.61 1.45
C ASP A 59 8.87 -5.70 1.59
N ILE A 60 8.02 -5.59 0.57
CA ILE A 60 6.79 -4.80 0.64
C ILE A 60 5.65 -5.59 1.28
N PHE A 61 5.54 -6.89 1.00
CA PHE A 61 4.53 -7.73 1.64
C PHE A 61 4.70 -7.74 3.17
N GLU A 62 5.94 -7.89 3.64
CA GLU A 62 6.29 -7.92 5.06
C GLU A 62 6.14 -6.58 5.79
N LYS A 63 6.04 -5.45 5.07
CA LYS A 63 5.87 -4.14 5.72
C LYS A 63 4.57 -4.08 6.52
N GLN A 64 4.73 -3.73 7.80
CA GLN A 64 3.62 -3.46 8.71
C GLN A 64 2.76 -2.33 8.15
N LEU A 65 1.47 -2.59 7.99
CA LEU A 65 0.53 -1.57 7.55
C LEU A 65 0.00 -0.77 8.74
N HIS A 66 -0.41 0.45 8.45
CA HIS A 66 -0.82 1.41 9.45
C HIS A 66 -2.15 2.04 9.08
N GLY A 67 -2.89 2.42 10.10
CA GLY A 67 -4.04 3.30 9.99
C GLY A 67 -3.75 4.67 10.62
N LEU A 68 -4.72 5.56 10.49
CA LEU A 68 -4.71 6.88 11.11
C LEU A 68 -6.01 7.04 11.88
N PHE A 69 -5.93 7.24 13.19
CA PHE A 69 -7.04 7.78 13.94
C PHE A 69 -7.03 9.30 13.80
N ILE A 70 -8.23 9.86 13.61
CA ILE A 70 -8.44 11.29 13.47
C ILE A 70 -9.37 11.71 14.60
N TYR A 71 -8.89 12.61 15.45
CA TYR A 71 -9.63 13.11 16.60
C TYR A 71 -9.88 14.59 16.44
N ARG A 72 -11.12 15.01 16.68
CA ARG A 72 -11.45 16.43 16.69
C ARG A 72 -11.01 17.05 18.00
N LEU A 73 -10.53 18.27 17.92
CA LEU A 73 -10.17 19.09 19.07
C LEU A 73 -11.26 20.14 19.30
N ASP A 74 -11.50 20.48 20.56
CA ASP A 74 -12.27 21.69 20.90
C ASP A 74 -11.40 22.95 20.81
N ASP A 75 -11.98 24.11 21.10
CA ASP A 75 -11.30 25.41 21.02
C ASP A 75 -10.11 25.55 21.97
N ASN A 76 -10.01 24.70 23.00
CA ASN A 76 -8.89 24.66 23.93
C ASN A 76 -7.81 23.64 23.50
N GLY A 77 -7.99 23.01 22.33
CA GLY A 77 -7.08 21.96 21.84
C GLY A 77 -7.26 20.61 22.55
N VAL A 78 -8.37 20.41 23.29
CA VAL A 78 -8.61 19.16 24.00
C VAL A 78 -9.38 18.20 23.11
N ARG A 79 -8.95 16.93 23.12
CA ARG A 79 -9.58 15.86 22.34
C ARG A 79 -11.01 15.58 22.77
N ARG A 80 -11.89 15.43 21.79
CA ARG A 80 -13.31 15.11 21.97
C ARG A 80 -13.62 13.75 21.37
N ASP A 81 -13.81 12.74 22.22
CA ASP A 81 -14.13 11.36 21.81
C ASP A 81 -15.62 11.10 21.51
N LEU A 82 -16.40 12.16 21.26
CA LEU A 82 -17.81 12.06 20.82
C LEU A 82 -17.93 12.46 19.34
N PRO A 83 -18.89 11.93 18.57
CA PRO A 83 -19.13 12.41 17.21
C PRO A 83 -19.67 13.85 17.22
N TRP A 84 -19.35 14.65 16.20
CA TRP A 84 -19.96 15.98 16.08
C TRP A 84 -21.45 15.88 15.75
N ARG A 85 -21.80 15.12 14.70
CA ARG A 85 -23.20 14.86 14.34
C ARG A 85 -23.90 14.09 15.46
N GLY A 86 -25.10 14.54 15.83
CA GLY A 86 -25.92 13.94 16.87
C GLY A 86 -25.52 14.26 18.32
N ASN A 87 -24.32 14.80 18.57
CA ASN A 87 -23.90 15.20 19.93
C ASN A 87 -23.78 16.72 20.07
N ASP A 88 -23.03 17.33 19.16
CA ASP A 88 -22.56 18.72 19.23
C ASP A 88 -23.10 19.61 18.11
N GLU A 89 -23.73 19.01 17.11
CA GLU A 89 -24.45 19.71 16.04
C GLU A 89 -25.47 20.70 16.64
N GLY A 90 -25.38 21.97 16.22
CA GLY A 90 -26.23 23.06 16.70
C GLY A 90 -25.87 23.62 18.09
N LYS A 91 -24.93 22.99 18.82
CA LYS A 91 -24.42 23.46 20.12
C LYS A 91 -23.07 24.14 20.00
N MET A 92 -22.27 23.77 19.01
CA MET A 92 -20.96 24.35 18.73
C MET A 92 -20.66 24.40 17.23
N ALA A 93 -19.61 25.14 16.87
CA ALA A 93 -19.12 25.21 15.50
C ALA A 93 -18.65 23.84 14.97
N TYR A 94 -18.62 23.71 13.66
CA TYR A 94 -18.05 22.52 13.03
C TYR A 94 -16.53 22.47 13.32
N PRO A 95 -15.97 21.30 13.69
CA PRO A 95 -14.57 21.20 14.08
C PRO A 95 -13.64 21.53 12.91
N THR A 96 -12.68 22.41 13.18
CA THR A 96 -11.63 22.82 12.23
C THR A 96 -10.23 22.42 12.67
N HIS A 97 -10.08 21.94 13.91
CA HIS A 97 -8.83 21.49 14.49
C HIS A 97 -8.88 19.99 14.78
N PHE A 98 -7.81 19.29 14.39
CA PHE A 98 -7.72 17.84 14.48
C PHE A 98 -6.34 17.41 14.97
N GLU A 99 -6.32 16.35 15.76
CA GLU A 99 -5.14 15.59 16.11
C GLU A 99 -5.15 14.25 15.35
N TYR A 100 -3.97 13.77 14.99
CA TYR A 100 -3.78 12.55 14.22
C TYR A 100 -2.88 11.58 14.97
N GLU A 101 -3.34 10.34 15.12
CA GLU A 101 -2.59 9.29 15.79
C GLU A 101 -2.40 8.11 14.83
N LYS A 102 -1.15 7.78 14.53
CA LYS A 102 -0.81 6.63 13.68
C LYS A 102 -0.87 5.36 14.53
N PHE A 103 -1.51 4.31 14.03
CA PHE A 103 -1.52 3.00 14.68
C PHE A 103 -1.15 1.90 13.69
N GLU A 104 -0.64 0.79 14.20
CA GLU A 104 -0.35 -0.40 13.41
C GLU A 104 -1.60 -1.27 13.26
N LEU A 105 -1.85 -1.75 12.04
CA LEU A 105 -2.89 -2.74 11.81
C LEU A 105 -2.44 -4.10 12.37
N ASN A 106 -3.07 -4.57 13.42
CA ASN A 106 -2.71 -5.83 14.09
C ASN A 106 -3.91 -6.79 14.25
N ASN A 107 -5.07 -6.46 13.68
CA ASN A 107 -6.24 -7.31 13.69
C ASN A 107 -7.09 -7.13 12.41
N PRO A 108 -7.03 -8.07 11.44
CA PRO A 108 -6.22 -9.28 11.44
C PRO A 108 -4.73 -9.00 11.18
N THR A 109 -3.85 -9.77 11.81
CA THR A 109 -2.41 -9.80 11.49
C THR A 109 -2.18 -10.62 10.23
N ARG A 110 -1.40 -10.10 9.27
CA ARG A 110 -0.98 -10.88 8.11
C ARG A 110 0.10 -11.87 8.50
N TYR A 111 0.03 -13.09 7.97
CA TYR A 111 0.97 -14.16 8.31
C TYR A 111 2.45 -13.74 8.11
N TRP A 112 2.74 -13.03 7.03
CA TRP A 112 4.10 -12.59 6.71
C TRP A 112 4.62 -11.44 7.57
N TRP A 113 3.77 -10.76 8.35
CA TRP A 113 4.25 -9.77 9.32
C TRP A 113 4.94 -10.41 10.53
N THR A 114 4.57 -11.64 10.86
CA THR A 114 5.12 -12.37 12.01
C THR A 114 6.07 -13.50 11.62
N ASN A 115 5.91 -14.08 10.43
CA ASN A 115 6.66 -15.27 10.01
C ASN A 115 7.53 -15.04 8.77
N GLY A 116 7.52 -13.83 8.21
CA GLY A 116 8.19 -13.52 6.94
C GLY A 116 7.45 -14.03 5.71
N PHE A 117 7.91 -13.61 4.54
CA PHE A 117 7.38 -13.96 3.23
C PHE A 117 8.02 -15.25 2.70
N ASP A 118 7.22 -16.31 2.57
CA ASP A 118 7.64 -17.57 1.95
C ASP A 118 7.61 -17.44 0.42
N PRO A 119 8.73 -17.70 -0.31
CA PRO A 119 8.78 -17.62 -1.76
C PRO A 119 7.72 -18.45 -2.51
N LYS A 120 7.11 -19.47 -1.90
CA LYS A 120 6.00 -20.20 -2.52
C LYS A 120 4.81 -19.30 -2.88
N TRP A 121 4.60 -18.21 -2.14
CA TRP A 121 3.50 -17.27 -2.37
C TRP A 121 3.67 -16.41 -3.62
N TYR A 122 4.79 -16.53 -4.34
CA TYR A 122 4.89 -15.99 -5.70
C TYR A 122 3.99 -16.71 -6.70
N LEU A 123 3.53 -17.92 -6.40
CA LEU A 123 2.64 -18.71 -7.24
C LEU A 123 1.46 -19.24 -6.41
N SER A 124 0.26 -19.24 -6.99
CA SER A 124 -0.91 -19.86 -6.33
C SER A 124 -0.84 -21.39 -6.42
N PRO A 125 -1.28 -22.14 -5.40
CA PRO A 125 -1.32 -23.60 -5.47
C PRO A 125 -2.36 -24.07 -6.48
N PHE A 126 -2.08 -25.18 -7.17
CA PHE A 126 -3.12 -25.92 -7.87
C PHE A 126 -3.98 -26.72 -6.88
N PRO A 127 -5.29 -26.88 -7.12
CA PRO A 127 -6.13 -27.74 -6.31
C PRO A 127 -5.58 -29.17 -6.26
N SER A 128 -5.46 -29.75 -5.06
CA SER A 128 -4.90 -31.11 -4.91
C SER A 128 -5.72 -32.17 -5.67
N THR A 129 -7.04 -31.97 -5.78
CA THR A 129 -7.92 -32.82 -6.58
C THR A 129 -7.57 -32.80 -8.07
N GLU A 130 -7.02 -31.69 -8.58
CA GLU A 130 -6.59 -31.57 -9.96
C GLU A 130 -5.25 -32.29 -10.18
N VAL A 131 -4.28 -32.05 -9.30
CA VAL A 131 -2.96 -32.72 -9.33
C VAL A 131 -3.11 -34.24 -9.22
N ASN A 132 -4.00 -34.71 -8.34
CA ASN A 132 -4.22 -36.14 -8.09
C ASN A 132 -4.87 -36.89 -9.26
N LYS A 133 -5.33 -36.22 -10.33
CA LYS A 133 -5.82 -36.90 -11.55
C LYS A 133 -4.70 -37.63 -12.32
N GLY A 134 -3.43 -37.32 -12.05
CA GLY A 134 -2.30 -38.13 -12.52
C GLY A 134 -1.96 -38.03 -14.01
N TYR A 135 -2.43 -37.00 -14.72
CA TYR A 135 -2.12 -36.78 -16.13
C TYR A 135 -0.81 -36.00 -16.37
N GLY A 136 0.06 -35.90 -15.36
CA GLY A 136 1.36 -35.21 -15.44
C GLY A 136 1.37 -33.75 -14.97
N LEU A 137 0.27 -33.24 -14.41
CA LEU A 137 0.27 -31.95 -13.71
C LEU A 137 1.07 -32.07 -12.41
N VAL A 138 2.06 -31.20 -12.22
CA VAL A 138 2.88 -31.12 -11.01
C VAL A 138 2.54 -29.83 -10.26
N GLN A 139 2.60 -29.89 -8.93
CA GLN A 139 2.34 -28.74 -8.07
C GLN A 139 3.41 -27.64 -8.20
N ASN A 140 3.02 -26.39 -7.95
CA ASN A 140 3.95 -25.27 -7.84
C ASN A 140 4.90 -25.46 -6.63
N PRO A 141 6.16 -24.99 -6.71
CA PRO A 141 7.13 -25.19 -5.64
C PRO A 141 6.65 -24.69 -4.26
N GLY A 142 6.76 -25.55 -3.24
CA GLY A 142 6.44 -25.22 -1.84
C GLY A 142 4.99 -25.44 -1.41
N TRP A 143 4.12 -25.92 -2.32
CA TRP A 143 2.73 -26.27 -2.06
C TRP A 143 2.46 -27.78 -2.04
#